data_AF-A0A9J6RS43-F1
#
_entry.id   AF-A0A9J6RS43-F1
#
_cell.length_a   1.000
_cell.length_b   1.000
_cell.length_c   1.000
_cell.angle_alpha   90.00
_cell.angle_beta   90.00
_cell.angle_gamma   90.00
#
_symmetry.space_group_name_H-M   'P 1'
#
loop_
_entity.id
_entity.type
_entity.pdbx_description
1 polymer ?
#
loop_
_entity_poly.entity_id
_entity_poly.type
_entity_poly.pdbx_seq_one_letter_code
_entity_poly.pdbx_strand_id
1 'polypeptide(L)'
;MNKPSVESLIERATALLTLTRQLNYSKILAHDSAEVKKLHTFLDRLKNSAPGEAGAVELHNSTAQPKPDEAMAAPQSDQDQAGRQMAILEQLALEGFADRLGRVYNSRSEQRSMEFRKVPHRKNLPEFDMIVSADYAPGAGVHGIIITQHHVMSVYLASPEEQNEWEILKRRPYDTMAEMGEYVTLLAAGFDLP
;
A
#
# COMPACT_ATOMS: atom_id res chain seq x y z
N MET A 1 -14.54 -5.02 30.30
CA MET A 1 -13.52 -5.75 29.51
C MET A 1 -13.57 -7.21 29.92
N ASN A 2 -14.20 -8.07 29.10
CA ASN A 2 -14.27 -9.51 29.37
C ASN A 2 -13.02 -10.18 28.82
N LYS A 3 -12.21 -10.79 29.70
CA LYS A 3 -11.05 -11.58 29.29
C LYS A 3 -11.54 -12.84 28.56
N PRO A 4 -10.97 -13.20 27.39
CA PRO A 4 -11.32 -14.45 26.73
C PRO A 4 -10.95 -15.63 27.65
N SER A 5 -11.87 -16.59 27.79
CA SER A 5 -11.63 -17.82 28.54
C SER A 5 -10.46 -18.59 27.93
N VAL A 6 -9.65 -19.25 28.77
CA VAL A 6 -8.51 -20.07 28.33
C VAL A 6 -8.95 -21.14 27.33
N GLU A 7 -10.15 -21.69 27.47
CA GLU A 7 -10.74 -22.66 26.53
C GLU A 7 -10.93 -22.06 25.13
N SER A 8 -11.43 -20.82 25.03
CA SER A 8 -11.59 -20.12 23.76
C SER A 8 -10.27 -19.82 23.06
N LEU A 9 -9.18 -19.64 23.83
CA LEU A 9 -7.84 -19.45 23.28
C LEU A 9 -7.27 -20.77 22.75
N ILE A 10 -7.53 -21.88 23.44
CA ILE A 10 -7.09 -23.22 23.02
C ILE A 10 -7.83 -23.66 21.75
N GLU A 11 -9.13 -23.42 21.65
CA GLU A 11 -9.91 -23.72 20.44
C GLU A 11 -9.40 -22.91 19.24
N ARG A 12 -9.11 -21.62 19.43
CA ARG A 12 -8.53 -20.77 18.38
C ARG A 12 -7.15 -21.23 17.95
N ALA A 13 -6.29 -21.58 18.90
CA ALA A 13 -4.96 -22.11 18.60
C ALA A 13 -5.05 -23.43 17.82
N THR A 14 -5.97 -24.32 18.19
CA THR A 14 -6.17 -25.61 17.52
C THR A 14 -6.75 -25.44 16.10
N ALA A 15 -7.66 -24.49 15.92
CA ALA A 15 -8.20 -24.12 14.61
C ALA A 15 -7.10 -23.57 13.69
N LEU A 16 -6.28 -22.63 14.19
CA LEU A 16 -5.14 -22.07 13.45
C LEU A 16 -4.11 -23.15 13.05
N LEU A 17 -3.84 -24.09 13.95
CA LEU A 17 -2.86 -25.15 13.72
C LEU A 17 -3.36 -26.19 12.70
N THR A 18 -4.65 -26.50 12.72
CA THR A 18 -5.27 -27.35 11.69
C THR A 18 -5.28 -26.67 10.32
N LEU A 19 -5.56 -25.36 10.28
CA LEU A 19 -5.66 -24.59 9.05
C LEU A 19 -4.29 -24.31 8.41
N THR A 20 -3.24 -24.03 9.19
CA THR A 20 -1.86 -23.85 8.69
C THR A 20 -1.26 -25.13 8.10
N ARG A 21 -1.75 -26.31 8.51
CA ARG A 21 -1.41 -27.61 7.91
C ARG A 21 -2.09 -27.87 6.58
N GLN A 22 -3.16 -27.16 6.24
CA GLN A 22 -3.88 -27.31 4.98
C GLN A 22 -3.28 -26.49 3.83
N LEU A 23 -2.37 -25.55 4.13
CA LEU A 23 -1.69 -24.73 3.12
C LEU A 23 -0.49 -25.48 2.53
N ASN A 24 -0.41 -25.53 1.21
CA ASN A 24 0.75 -26.08 0.53
C ASN A 24 1.73 -24.95 0.14
N TYR A 25 2.69 -24.69 1.01
CA TYR A 25 3.67 -23.60 0.85
C TYR A 25 4.50 -23.73 -0.44
N SER A 26 4.81 -24.94 -0.90
CA SER A 26 5.54 -25.16 -2.15
C SER A 26 4.75 -24.70 -3.38
N LYS A 27 3.42 -24.89 -3.36
CA LYS A 27 2.54 -24.39 -4.44
C LYS A 27 2.28 -22.89 -4.37
N ILE A 28 2.26 -22.33 -3.16
CA ILE A 28 2.20 -20.87 -2.96
C ILE A 28 3.45 -20.21 -3.55
N LEU A 29 4.64 -20.77 -3.30
CA LEU A 29 5.89 -20.29 -3.90
C LEU A 29 5.90 -20.43 -5.44
N ALA A 30 5.22 -21.44 -5.97
CA ALA A 30 5.02 -21.63 -7.40
C ALA A 30 3.88 -20.77 -8.00
N HIS A 31 3.30 -19.85 -7.23
CA HIS A 31 2.21 -18.95 -7.64
C HIS A 31 0.97 -19.68 -8.16
N ASP A 32 0.67 -20.87 -7.63
CA ASP A 32 -0.57 -21.56 -7.92
C ASP A 32 -1.77 -20.73 -7.42
N SER A 33 -2.59 -20.25 -8.35
CA SER A 33 -3.69 -19.34 -8.06
C SER A 33 -4.72 -19.90 -7.08
N ALA A 34 -4.89 -21.23 -7.04
CA ALA A 34 -5.84 -21.86 -6.13
C ALA A 34 -5.31 -21.87 -4.68
N GLU A 35 -4.01 -22.09 -4.49
CA GLU A 35 -3.38 -22.06 -3.17
C GLU A 35 -3.18 -20.63 -2.64
N VAL A 36 -2.87 -19.67 -3.50
CA VAL A 36 -2.79 -18.25 -3.12
C VAL A 36 -4.16 -17.71 -2.68
N LYS A 37 -5.23 -18.11 -3.37
CA LYS A 37 -6.61 -17.75 -2.99
C LYS A 37 -7.01 -18.33 -1.62
N LYS A 38 -6.56 -19.54 -1.30
CA LYS A 38 -6.74 -20.14 0.04
C LYS A 38 -6.00 -19.33 1.11
N LEU A 39 -4.79 -18.86 0.82
CA LEU A 39 -4.02 -18.01 1.72
C LEU A 39 -4.70 -16.64 1.97
N HIS A 40 -5.26 -16.01 0.93
CA HIS A 40 -5.99 -14.74 1.09
C HIS A 40 -7.24 -14.92 1.94
N THR A 41 -8.04 -15.95 1.64
CA THR A 41 -9.23 -16.31 2.43
C THR A 41 -8.85 -16.60 3.89
N PHE A 42 -7.67 -17.17 4.13
CA PHE A 42 -7.13 -17.41 5.47
C PHE A 42 -6.82 -16.10 6.20
N LEU A 43 -6.12 -15.17 5.55
CA LEU A 43 -5.79 -13.87 6.15
C LEU A 43 -7.03 -13.05 6.48
N ASP A 44 -8.05 -13.08 5.63
CA ASP A 44 -9.30 -12.36 5.87
C ASP A 44 -10.08 -12.95 7.05
N ARG A 45 -10.13 -14.29 7.17
CA ARG A 45 -10.74 -14.93 8.35
C ARG A 45 -9.98 -14.59 9.63
N LEU A 46 -8.66 -14.50 9.57
CA LEU A 46 -7.83 -14.19 10.74
C LEU A 46 -8.01 -12.73 11.18
N LYS A 47 -8.13 -11.79 10.22
CA LYS A 47 -8.47 -10.38 10.47
C LYS A 47 -9.88 -10.23 11.06
N ASN A 48 -10.84 -10.99 10.56
CA ASN A 48 -12.24 -10.92 10.99
C ASN A 48 -12.55 -11.75 12.26
N SER A 49 -11.56 -12.46 12.82
CA SER A 49 -11.72 -13.23 14.08
C SER A 49 -11.40 -12.42 15.35
N ALA A 50 -11.27 -11.09 15.23
CA ALA A 50 -11.31 -10.19 16.38
C ALA A 50 -12.72 -10.18 17.00
N PRO A 51 -12.87 -10.02 18.33
CA PRO A 51 -14.10 -10.40 19.01
C PRO A 51 -15.24 -9.41 18.72
N GLY A 52 -16.16 -9.85 17.86
CA GLY A 52 -17.45 -9.21 17.65
C GLY A 52 -18.08 -9.71 16.35
N GLU A 53 -19.22 -10.38 16.48
CA GLU A 53 -20.13 -10.79 15.40
C GLU A 53 -19.81 -12.12 14.68
N ALA A 54 -20.33 -13.19 15.28
CA ALA A 54 -20.85 -14.30 14.51
C ALA A 54 -22.02 -13.78 13.65
N GLY A 55 -21.80 -13.67 12.34
CA GLY A 55 -22.84 -13.33 11.36
C GLY A 55 -22.62 -14.15 10.11
N ALA A 56 -23.48 -15.15 9.90
CA ALA A 56 -23.51 -15.99 8.72
C ALA A 56 -23.56 -15.14 7.44
N VAL A 57 -22.77 -15.49 6.43
CA VAL A 57 -23.00 -15.04 5.06
C VAL A 57 -23.32 -16.27 4.24
N GLU A 58 -24.62 -16.47 4.07
CA GLU A 58 -25.24 -17.43 3.15
C GLU A 58 -24.81 -17.14 1.71
N LEU A 59 -24.62 -18.21 0.94
CA LEU A 59 -24.59 -18.16 -0.51
C LEU A 59 -25.96 -17.69 -1.03
N HIS A 60 -26.00 -16.59 -1.76
CA HIS A 60 -27.11 -16.32 -2.68
C HIS A 60 -26.60 -16.11 -4.11
N ASN A 61 -26.84 -17.14 -4.92
CA ASN A 61 -27.04 -17.04 -6.35
C ASN A 61 -28.23 -16.10 -6.61
N SER A 62 -28.07 -15.09 -7.46
CA SER A 62 -29.21 -14.49 -8.16
C SER A 62 -28.77 -13.98 -9.52
N THR A 63 -29.13 -14.78 -10.52
CA THR A 63 -29.26 -14.44 -11.93
C THR A 63 -30.36 -13.40 -12.13
N ALA A 64 -30.01 -12.21 -12.63
CA ALA A 64 -30.93 -11.35 -13.39
C ALA A 64 -30.14 -10.36 -14.25
N GLN A 65 -30.39 -10.41 -15.56
CA GLN A 65 -29.84 -9.53 -16.61
C GLN A 65 -30.90 -8.45 -16.99
N PRO A 66 -30.61 -7.46 -17.86
CA PRO A 66 -30.41 -6.05 -17.48
C PRO A 66 -31.40 -5.08 -18.16
N LYS A 67 -31.38 -3.78 -17.79
CA LYS A 67 -31.71 -2.62 -18.66
C LYS A 67 -31.42 -1.26 -17.97
N PRO A 68 -31.28 -0.14 -18.70
CA PRO A 68 -29.98 0.54 -18.87
C PRO A 68 -30.00 2.02 -18.43
N ASP A 69 -28.83 2.65 -18.56
CA ASP A 69 -28.51 4.08 -18.38
C ASP A 69 -28.36 4.60 -16.95
N GLU A 70 -27.12 4.60 -16.45
CA GLU A 70 -26.30 5.82 -16.42
C GLU A 70 -24.83 5.46 -16.10
N ALA A 71 -23.94 5.91 -17.00
CA ALA A 71 -22.47 5.95 -16.95
C ALA A 71 -21.72 5.09 -15.90
N MET A 72 -21.20 3.96 -16.37
CA MET A 72 -20.24 3.11 -15.67
C MET A 72 -18.91 3.84 -15.43
N ALA A 73 -18.59 4.14 -14.16
CA ALA A 73 -17.24 3.94 -13.65
C ALA A 73 -17.18 2.48 -13.21
N ALA A 74 -16.56 1.61 -14.02
CA ALA A 74 -16.35 0.23 -13.63
C ALA A 74 -15.45 0.21 -12.37
N PRO A 75 -15.77 -0.61 -11.35
CA PRO A 75 -14.83 -0.86 -10.26
C PRO A 75 -13.67 -1.64 -10.87
N GLN A 76 -12.54 -0.96 -11.11
CA GLN A 76 -11.29 -1.67 -11.37
C GLN A 76 -11.07 -2.60 -10.17
N SER A 77 -10.92 -3.89 -10.45
CA SER A 77 -10.98 -4.91 -9.43
C SER A 77 -9.88 -4.68 -8.39
N ASP A 78 -10.21 -4.82 -7.09
CA ASP A 78 -9.23 -4.74 -6.00
C ASP A 78 -7.99 -5.64 -6.23
N GLN A 79 -8.15 -6.67 -7.07
CA GLN A 79 -7.12 -7.60 -7.49
C GLN A 79 -6.05 -6.96 -8.41
N ASP A 80 -6.46 -6.03 -9.28
CA ASP A 80 -5.56 -5.30 -10.18
C ASP A 80 -4.70 -4.28 -9.41
N GLN A 81 -5.30 -3.64 -8.40
CA GLN A 81 -4.58 -2.69 -7.53
C GLN A 81 -3.53 -3.40 -6.65
N ALA A 82 -3.87 -4.55 -6.07
CA ALA A 82 -2.94 -5.34 -5.28
C ALA A 82 -1.75 -5.86 -6.14
N GLY A 83 -2.03 -6.35 -7.35
CA GLY A 83 -0.99 -6.78 -8.29
C GLY A 83 -0.05 -5.64 -8.69
N ARG A 84 -0.61 -4.45 -8.95
CA ARG A 84 0.17 -3.24 -9.23
C ARG A 84 1.05 -2.83 -8.06
N GLN A 85 0.51 -2.79 -6.84
CA GLN A 85 1.30 -2.42 -5.66
C GLN A 85 2.47 -3.37 -5.46
N MET A 86 2.29 -4.68 -5.66
CA MET A 86 3.39 -5.65 -5.60
C MET A 86 4.45 -5.38 -6.66
N ALA A 87 4.06 -5.09 -7.91
CA ALA A 87 5.01 -4.75 -8.95
C ALA A 87 5.83 -3.47 -8.62
N ILE A 88 5.19 -2.46 -8.04
CA ILE A 88 5.89 -1.25 -7.57
C ILE A 88 6.86 -1.59 -6.44
N LEU A 89 6.45 -2.42 -5.47
CA LEU A 89 7.32 -2.87 -4.37
C LEU A 89 8.56 -3.59 -4.87
N GLU A 90 8.39 -4.54 -5.78
CA GLU A 90 9.49 -5.31 -6.35
C GLU A 90 10.48 -4.40 -7.09
N GLN A 91 9.97 -3.48 -7.91
CA GLN A 91 10.81 -2.53 -8.62
C GLN A 91 11.59 -1.61 -7.65
N LEU A 92 10.90 -1.07 -6.64
CA LEU A 92 11.55 -0.23 -5.63
C LEU A 92 12.58 -0.99 -4.79
N ALA A 93 12.36 -2.27 -4.54
CA ALA A 93 13.34 -3.12 -3.86
C ALA A 93 14.59 -3.35 -4.70
N LEU A 94 14.45 -3.53 -6.02
CA LEU A 94 15.60 -3.65 -6.94
C LEU A 94 16.44 -2.37 -6.97
N GLU A 95 15.79 -1.21 -6.92
CA GLU A 95 16.45 0.10 -6.86
C GLU A 95 16.97 0.48 -5.46
N GLY A 96 16.79 -0.38 -4.45
CA GLY A 96 17.29 -0.17 -3.08
C GLY A 96 16.45 0.77 -2.21
N PHE A 97 15.18 1.03 -2.57
CA PHE A 97 14.26 1.89 -1.82
C PHE A 97 13.40 1.17 -0.77
N ALA A 98 13.60 -0.14 -0.56
CA ALA A 98 12.78 -0.93 0.36
C ALA A 98 12.67 -0.31 1.77
N ASP A 99 13.79 0.14 2.34
CA ASP A 99 13.83 0.75 3.69
C ASP A 99 13.25 2.18 3.75
N ARG A 100 13.07 2.81 2.58
CA ARG A 100 12.60 4.20 2.42
C ARG A 100 11.11 4.28 2.12
N LEU A 101 10.48 3.15 1.84
CA LEU A 101 9.07 3.05 1.53
C LEU A 101 8.20 3.47 2.72
N GLY A 102 7.16 4.26 2.45
CA GLY A 102 6.24 4.78 3.47
C GLY A 102 6.88 5.84 4.37
N ARG A 103 8.07 6.34 4.00
CA ARG A 103 8.81 7.36 4.74
C ARG A 103 9.00 8.60 3.89
N VAL A 104 9.36 9.69 4.54
CA VAL A 104 9.67 11.00 3.96
C VAL A 104 10.93 11.54 4.59
N TYR A 105 11.68 12.33 3.84
CA TYR A 105 12.75 13.13 4.39
C TYR A 105 12.16 14.18 5.33
N ASN A 106 12.78 14.43 6.47
CA ASN A 106 12.38 15.50 7.39
C ASN A 106 13.61 16.24 7.90
N SER A 107 13.75 17.52 7.55
CA SER A 107 14.92 18.33 7.90
C SER A 107 15.08 18.58 9.40
N ARG A 108 14.02 18.42 10.20
CA ARG A 108 14.01 18.64 11.65
C ARG A 108 14.29 17.36 12.45
N SER A 109 14.22 16.19 11.81
CA SER A 109 14.54 14.90 12.43
C SER A 109 16.04 14.66 12.41
N GLU A 110 16.63 14.20 13.52
CA GLU A 110 18.05 13.82 13.57
C GLU A 110 18.39 12.73 12.55
N GLN A 111 17.47 11.78 12.36
CA GLN A 111 17.63 10.69 11.38
C GLN A 111 17.30 11.13 9.95
N ARG A 112 16.93 12.40 9.74
CA ARG A 112 16.51 12.98 8.45
C ARG A 112 15.41 12.20 7.72
N SER A 113 14.71 11.34 8.45
CA SER A 113 13.71 10.43 7.94
C SER A 113 12.58 10.33 8.95
N MET A 114 11.34 10.25 8.47
CA MET A 114 10.14 10.14 9.27
C MET A 114 9.12 9.28 8.52
N GLU A 115 8.33 8.48 9.24
CA GLU A 115 7.22 7.78 8.62
C GLU A 115 6.18 8.77 8.11
N PHE A 116 5.67 8.57 6.88
CA PHE A 116 4.72 9.49 6.26
C PHE A 116 3.43 9.67 7.07
N ARG A 117 2.99 8.61 7.77
CA ARG A 117 1.81 8.66 8.67
C ARG A 117 1.94 9.64 9.84
N LYS A 118 3.17 10.09 10.16
CA LYS A 118 3.44 11.07 11.23
C LYS A 118 3.44 12.51 10.72
N VAL A 119 3.31 12.74 9.40
CA VAL A 119 3.14 14.09 8.86
C VAL A 119 1.81 14.68 9.36
N PRO A 120 1.76 15.95 9.80
CA PRO A 120 0.56 16.55 10.38
C PRO A 120 -0.69 16.50 9.50
N HIS A 121 -0.53 16.62 8.17
CA HIS A 121 -1.64 16.55 7.22
C HIS A 121 -1.21 16.18 5.79
N ARG A 122 -2.22 15.96 4.95
CA ARG A 122 -2.08 15.66 3.51
C ARG A 122 -2.77 16.70 2.62
N LYS A 123 -2.96 17.93 3.11
CA LYS A 123 -3.57 19.02 2.33
C LYS A 123 -2.83 19.23 1.01
N ASN A 124 -3.58 19.30 -0.08
CA ASN A 124 -3.10 19.45 -1.46
C ASN A 124 -2.16 18.35 -1.96
N LEU A 125 -2.09 17.21 -1.26
CA LEU A 125 -1.35 16.05 -1.74
C LEU A 125 -2.26 15.17 -2.60
N PRO A 126 -1.88 14.83 -3.84
CA PRO A 126 -2.65 13.93 -4.69
C PRO A 126 -2.86 12.55 -4.06
N GLU A 127 -3.84 11.80 -4.54
CA GLU A 127 -3.92 10.37 -4.26
C GLU A 127 -2.75 9.63 -4.93
N PHE A 128 -2.17 8.66 -4.23
CA PHE A 128 -1.00 7.91 -4.68
C PHE A 128 -1.01 6.48 -4.16
N ASP A 129 -0.31 5.60 -4.89
CA ASP A 129 -0.16 4.19 -4.56
C ASP A 129 0.93 4.02 -3.48
N MET A 130 2.08 4.68 -3.68
CA MET A 130 3.25 4.56 -2.80
C MET A 130 3.98 5.88 -2.62
N ILE A 131 4.69 6.00 -1.49
CA ILE A 131 5.58 7.12 -1.21
C ILE A 131 6.93 6.58 -0.74
N VAL A 132 8.01 7.22 -1.19
CA VAL A 132 9.37 6.93 -0.73
C VAL A 132 10.05 8.20 -0.24
N SER A 133 10.93 8.05 0.76
CA SER A 133 11.74 9.16 1.25
C SER A 133 12.67 9.64 0.15
N ALA A 134 12.86 10.96 -0.01
CA ALA A 134 13.94 11.54 -0.80
C ALA A 134 15.27 11.59 0.02
N ASP A 135 16.39 11.88 -0.64
CA ASP A 135 17.73 11.97 0.01
C ASP A 135 17.94 13.30 0.74
N TYR A 136 17.29 14.36 0.26
CA TYR A 136 17.35 15.70 0.82
C TYR A 136 16.01 16.41 0.59
N ALA A 137 15.86 17.63 1.10
CA ALA A 137 14.76 18.53 0.78
C ALA A 137 15.32 19.85 0.22
N PRO A 138 14.60 20.52 -0.70
CA PRO A 138 15.04 21.81 -1.26
C PRO A 138 15.09 22.94 -0.22
N GLY A 139 14.41 22.78 0.92
CA GLY A 139 14.41 23.71 2.03
C GLY A 139 14.03 23.03 3.35
N ALA A 140 13.80 23.83 4.39
CA ALA A 140 13.37 23.31 5.70
C ALA A 140 11.94 22.74 5.59
N GLY A 141 11.75 21.47 5.97
CA GLY A 141 10.45 20.81 5.87
C GLY A 141 10.57 19.32 5.56
N VAL A 142 9.54 18.81 4.89
CA VAL A 142 9.36 17.39 4.56
C VAL A 142 9.39 17.21 3.05
N HIS A 143 10.12 16.21 2.55
CA HIS A 143 10.22 15.92 1.12
C HIS A 143 10.05 14.41 0.86
N GLY A 144 9.30 14.07 -0.17
CA GLY A 144 9.06 12.68 -0.57
C GLY A 144 8.82 12.56 -2.06
N ILE A 145 8.89 11.34 -2.56
CA ILE A 145 8.53 10.99 -3.93
C ILE A 145 7.30 10.11 -3.89
N ILE A 146 6.20 10.55 -4.51
CA ILE A 146 4.97 9.77 -4.62
C ILE A 146 4.86 9.11 -6.00
N ILE A 147 4.30 7.91 -6.02
CA ILE A 147 4.09 7.10 -7.21
C ILE A 147 2.59 6.88 -7.34
N THR A 148 2.05 7.21 -8.51
CA THR A 148 0.62 7.09 -8.85
C THR A 148 0.44 6.08 -9.98
N GLN A 149 -0.77 6.01 -10.56
CA GLN A 149 -1.01 5.13 -11.69
C GLN A 149 -0.12 5.41 -12.92
N HIS A 150 0.19 6.69 -13.15
CA HIS A 150 0.85 7.12 -14.39
C HIS A 150 2.02 8.07 -14.18
N HIS A 151 2.24 8.54 -12.94
CA HIS A 151 3.24 9.57 -12.66
C HIS A 151 4.07 9.27 -11.42
N VAL A 152 5.34 9.63 -11.48
CA VAL A 152 6.22 9.83 -10.33
C VAL A 152 6.32 11.33 -10.07
N MET A 153 6.13 11.74 -8.82
CA MET A 153 6.13 13.15 -8.43
C MET A 153 6.98 13.40 -7.20
N SER A 154 7.83 14.42 -7.27
CA SER A 154 8.53 14.98 -6.11
C SER A 154 7.60 15.96 -5.41
N VAL A 155 7.39 15.76 -4.12
CA VAL A 155 6.44 16.52 -3.30
C VAL A 155 7.11 17.05 -2.04
N TYR A 156 6.86 18.32 -1.72
CA TYR A 156 7.48 19.02 -0.61
C TYR A 156 6.44 19.74 0.23
N LEU A 157 6.66 19.73 1.55
CA LEU A 157 5.88 20.48 2.52
C LEU A 157 6.85 21.35 3.33
N ALA A 158 6.75 22.66 3.14
CA ALA A 158 7.59 23.62 3.83
C ALA A 158 7.28 23.66 5.33
N SER A 159 8.31 23.91 6.15
CA SER A 159 8.13 24.22 7.57
C SER A 159 7.80 25.71 7.76
N PRO A 160 6.88 26.08 8.67
CA PRO A 160 6.09 25.22 9.55
C PRO A 160 4.96 24.48 8.79
N GLU A 161 4.88 23.17 9.00
CA GLU A 161 4.04 22.25 8.26
C GLU A 161 2.54 22.53 8.47
N GLU A 162 2.14 23.08 9.63
CA GLU A 162 0.73 23.35 9.93
C GLU A 162 0.15 24.53 9.14
N GLN A 163 1.01 25.40 8.60
CA GLN A 163 0.63 26.62 7.89
C GLN A 163 0.75 26.50 6.37
N ASN A 164 1.54 25.53 5.91
CA ASN A 164 1.84 25.33 4.48
C ASN A 164 1.11 24.10 3.95
N GLU A 165 1.05 23.98 2.63
CA GLU A 165 0.43 22.84 1.97
C GLU A 165 1.47 22.05 1.18
N TRP A 166 1.12 20.82 0.78
CA TRP A 166 1.99 20.04 -0.07
C TRP A 166 2.06 20.68 -1.47
N GLU A 167 3.27 20.80 -1.98
CA GLU A 167 3.57 21.29 -3.32
C GLU A 167 4.19 20.18 -4.15
N ILE A 168 3.81 20.11 -5.43
CA ILE A 168 4.44 19.23 -6.40
C ILE A 168 5.57 20.02 -7.07
N LEU A 169 6.80 19.60 -6.82
CA LEU A 169 7.99 20.27 -7.37
C LEU A 169 8.30 19.80 -8.79
N LYS A 170 8.21 18.48 -8.99
CA LYS A 170 8.48 17.82 -10.28
C LYS A 170 7.44 16.72 -10.48
N ARG A 171 7.01 16.54 -11.73
CA ARG A 171 6.07 15.49 -12.14
C ARG A 171 6.56 14.89 -13.44
N ARG A 172 6.65 13.55 -13.51
CA ARG A 172 6.93 12.84 -14.77
C ARG A 172 5.97 11.69 -15.00
N PRO A 173 5.41 11.59 -16.22
CA PRO A 173 4.68 10.41 -16.62
C PRO A 173 5.66 9.24 -16.86
N TYR A 174 5.19 8.02 -16.71
CA TYR A 174 5.93 6.81 -17.09
C TYR A 174 4.97 5.78 -17.70
N ASP A 175 5.47 4.97 -18.62
CA ASP A 175 4.69 3.92 -19.27
C ASP A 175 5.08 2.53 -18.77
N THR A 176 6.30 2.38 -18.26
CA THR A 176 6.84 1.11 -17.75
C THR A 176 7.30 1.19 -16.29
N MET A 177 7.37 0.04 -15.62
CA MET A 177 7.89 -0.03 -14.24
C MET A 177 9.39 0.30 -14.17
N ALA A 178 10.16 -0.02 -15.21
CA ALA A 178 11.58 0.32 -15.27
C ALA A 178 11.79 1.85 -15.28
N GLU A 179 11.05 2.58 -16.13
CA GLU A 179 11.06 4.04 -16.15
C GLU A 179 10.62 4.64 -14.82
N MET A 180 9.58 4.06 -14.19
CA MET A 180 9.14 4.47 -12.86
C MET A 180 10.28 4.38 -11.83
N GLY A 181 11.00 3.25 -11.81
CA GLY A 181 12.15 3.05 -10.92
C GLY A 181 13.25 4.08 -11.16
N GLU A 182 13.64 4.29 -12.43
CA GLU A 182 14.66 5.27 -12.81
C GLU A 182 14.25 6.70 -12.39
N TYR A 183 13.01 7.10 -12.62
CA TYR A 183 12.52 8.42 -12.22
C TYR A 183 12.47 8.60 -10.71
N VAL A 184 12.09 7.57 -9.97
CA VAL A 184 12.17 7.59 -8.50
C VAL A 184 13.61 7.81 -8.06
N THR A 185 14.55 7.06 -8.62
CA THR A 185 15.99 7.17 -8.29
C THR A 185 16.51 8.58 -8.54
N LEU A 186 16.24 9.14 -9.72
CA LEU A 186 16.71 10.47 -10.11
C LEU A 186 16.06 11.58 -9.28
N LEU A 187 14.74 11.52 -9.05
CA LEU A 187 14.04 12.53 -8.25
C LEU A 187 14.43 12.46 -6.76
N ALA A 188 14.61 11.26 -6.21
CA ALA A 188 15.02 11.08 -4.83
C ALA A 188 16.42 11.67 -4.57
N ALA A 189 17.32 11.53 -5.53
CA ALA A 189 18.67 12.08 -5.52
C ALA A 189 18.73 13.57 -5.94
N GLY A 190 17.63 14.13 -6.44
CA GLY A 190 17.50 15.56 -6.75
C GLY A 190 17.80 15.99 -8.16
N PHE A 191 18.14 15.05 -9.03
CA PHE A 191 18.49 15.36 -10.39
C PHE A 191 17.29 15.92 -11.15
N ASP A 192 17.59 16.78 -12.11
CA ASP A 192 16.62 17.11 -13.14
C ASP A 192 16.48 15.93 -14.08
N LEU A 193 15.23 15.60 -14.37
CA LEU A 193 14.92 14.57 -15.34
C LEU A 193 15.11 15.14 -16.75
N PRO A 194 15.62 14.35 -17.72
CA PRO A 194 15.80 14.80 -19.10
C PRO A 194 14.49 15.17 -19.81
#